data_AF-A0A954FXH4-F1
#
_entry.id   AF-A0A954FXH4-F1
#
_cell.length_a   1.000
_cell.length_b   1.000
_cell.length_c   1.000
_cell.angle_alpha   90.00
_cell.angle_beta   90.00
_cell.angle_gamma   90.00
#
_symmetry.space_group_name_H-M   'P 1'
#
loop_
_entity.id
_entity.type
_entity.pdbx_description
1 polymer ?
#
loop_
_entity_poly.entity_id
_entity_poly.type
_entity_poly.pdbx_seq_one_letter_code
_entity_poly.pdbx_strand_id
1 'polypeptide(L)'
;MRDSHVTHWMRQVVVLGCCFNLVVVSLGEAAEPQVKPQDSKAKPVQVESKIRIVPLVGTSDKLNIIDSIKVPAGTHEQIAVIEVGSKLIPGMRINTFCLDKAGNLLAACGSGPGEIRVFNPDGKLLETWNVPIAPDAINVDQDGTIYVAGSGKLLKLDDAGKILMTKEAPHAKAVKESNAKLREQVVQQMKARSSTVVNMVPRLEKMIQQIKDKSKMPTEQDKKRILSYERILEQYKQMEQAAKKTKEPTDQEIDAQVESMSKRKLQVSSLSANEKEIFIACSAIQGYGYEVWRTDKNFDNPTVIVKGLRG
;
A
#
# COMPACT_ATOMS: atom_id res chain seq x y z
N MET A 1 -26.55 60.93 -1.90
CA MET A 1 -25.47 60.76 -2.89
C MET A 1 -24.34 60.00 -2.21
N ARG A 2 -23.90 58.90 -2.84
CA ARG A 2 -22.80 57.98 -2.50
C ARG A 2 -23.20 56.72 -1.72
N ASP A 3 -23.74 55.78 -2.48
CA ASP A 3 -23.59 54.35 -2.26
C ASP A 3 -22.15 53.91 -2.60
N SER A 4 -21.58 53.02 -1.80
CA SER A 4 -20.34 52.30 -2.15
C SER A 4 -20.59 50.80 -2.07
N HIS A 5 -20.72 50.19 -3.24
CA HIS A 5 -20.71 48.74 -3.43
C HIS A 5 -19.31 48.18 -3.24
N VAL A 6 -19.16 47.19 -2.36
CA VAL A 6 -17.97 46.34 -2.24
C VAL A 6 -18.35 44.95 -2.72
N THR A 7 -17.82 44.54 -3.87
CA THR A 7 -17.95 43.18 -4.41
C THR A 7 -16.78 42.32 -3.94
N HIS A 8 -17.07 41.28 -3.16
CA HIS A 8 -16.10 40.29 -2.71
C HIS A 8 -16.01 39.15 -3.74
N TRP A 9 -14.85 38.99 -4.39
CA TRP A 9 -14.61 37.92 -5.37
C TRP A 9 -13.95 36.73 -4.65
N MET A 10 -14.68 35.62 -4.55
CA MET A 10 -14.21 34.38 -3.92
C MET A 10 -13.56 33.50 -4.99
N ARG A 11 -12.23 33.36 -4.97
CA ARG A 11 -11.50 32.38 -5.80
C ARG A 11 -11.48 31.04 -5.08
N GLN A 12 -12.24 30.07 -5.58
CA GLN A 12 -12.06 28.66 -5.23
C GLN A 12 -10.90 28.07 -6.03
N VAL A 13 -9.89 27.54 -5.33
CA VAL A 13 -8.80 26.76 -5.92
C VAL A 13 -9.19 25.29 -5.78
N VAL A 14 -9.44 24.63 -6.91
CA VAL A 14 -9.67 23.18 -6.99
C VAL A 14 -8.32 22.51 -7.21
N VAL A 15 -7.80 21.80 -6.20
CA VAL A 15 -6.62 20.95 -6.32
C VAL A 15 -7.07 19.54 -6.69
N LEU A 16 -6.91 19.18 -7.96
CA LEU A 16 -7.22 17.83 -8.46
C LEU A 16 -6.01 16.91 -8.24
N GLY A 17 -6.01 16.14 -7.16
CA GLY A 17 -5.01 15.11 -6.88
C GLY A 17 -5.29 13.81 -7.64
N CYS A 18 -4.64 13.61 -8.78
CA CYS A 18 -4.68 12.32 -9.51
C CYS A 18 -3.52 11.41 -9.05
N CYS A 19 -3.83 10.44 -8.20
CA CYS A 19 -2.95 9.33 -7.86
C CYS A 19 -3.08 8.21 -8.91
N PHE A 20 -2.14 8.11 -9.85
CA PHE A 20 -1.95 6.91 -10.67
C PHE A 20 -0.67 6.19 -10.23
N ASN A 21 -0.83 5.00 -9.63
CA ASN A 21 0.27 4.06 -9.44
C ASN A 21 0.49 3.31 -10.77
N LEU A 22 1.61 3.59 -11.45
CA LEU A 22 2.06 2.79 -12.59
C LEU A 22 2.99 1.70 -12.06
N VAL A 23 2.55 0.44 -12.10
CA VAL A 23 3.41 -0.72 -11.82
C VAL A 23 4.23 -1.01 -13.08
N VAL A 24 5.53 -0.79 -13.02
CA VAL A 24 6.47 -1.24 -14.05
C VAL A 24 7.03 -2.59 -13.61
N VAL A 25 6.62 -3.67 -14.26
CA VAL A 25 7.25 -4.98 -14.11
C VAL A 25 8.53 -4.99 -14.94
N SER A 26 9.67 -4.88 -14.27
CA SER A 26 10.99 -5.13 -14.85
C SER A 26 11.29 -6.63 -14.72
N LEU A 27 11.36 -7.32 -15.85
CA LEU A 27 11.94 -8.67 -15.94
C LEU A 27 13.46 -8.53 -15.88
N GLY A 28 14.01 -8.67 -14.67
CA GLY A 28 15.44 -8.86 -14.47
C GLY A 28 15.76 -10.35 -14.49
N GLU A 29 16.52 -10.79 -15.49
CA GLU A 29 17.26 -12.05 -15.48
C GLU A 29 18.25 -12.02 -14.30
N ALA A 30 17.96 -12.78 -13.26
CA ALA A 30 18.87 -13.04 -12.15
C ALA A 30 19.57 -14.36 -12.42
N ALA A 31 20.91 -14.31 -12.53
CA ALA A 31 21.78 -15.47 -12.62
C ALA A 31 21.62 -16.35 -11.37
N GLU A 32 21.37 -17.64 -11.59
CA GLU A 32 21.27 -18.66 -10.56
C GLU A 32 22.63 -18.89 -9.86
N PRO A 33 22.68 -18.95 -8.51
CA PRO A 33 23.83 -19.49 -7.82
C PRO A 33 23.78 -21.02 -7.87
N GLN A 34 24.84 -21.63 -8.42
CA GLN A 34 25.03 -23.08 -8.37
C GLN A 34 25.24 -23.53 -6.92
N VAL A 35 24.30 -24.31 -6.40
CA VAL A 35 24.43 -25.06 -5.14
C VAL A 35 24.74 -26.51 -5.49
N LYS A 36 25.88 -27.01 -4.98
CA LYS A 36 26.29 -28.42 -5.10
C LYS A 36 25.29 -29.33 -4.37
N PRO A 37 24.90 -30.48 -4.96
CA PRO A 37 23.99 -31.42 -4.32
C PRO A 37 24.68 -32.13 -3.15
N GLN A 38 24.04 -32.11 -1.99
CA GLN A 38 24.41 -32.88 -0.81
C GLN A 38 23.47 -34.08 -0.73
N ASP A 39 24.05 -35.29 -0.74
CA ASP A 39 23.35 -36.57 -0.63
C ASP A 39 22.56 -36.66 0.69
N SER A 40 21.24 -36.74 0.60
CA SER A 40 20.42 -37.30 1.68
C SER A 40 19.33 -38.20 1.09
N LYS A 41 19.48 -39.50 1.37
CA LYS A 41 18.52 -40.54 1.05
C LYS A 41 17.32 -40.42 1.99
N ALA A 42 16.24 -39.80 1.53
CA ALA A 42 14.90 -40.00 2.08
C ALA A 42 13.98 -40.48 0.94
N LYS A 43 13.34 -41.64 1.14
CA LYS A 43 12.43 -42.27 0.16
C LYS A 43 11.18 -41.39 -0.04
N PRO A 44 10.81 -41.04 -1.28
CA PRO A 44 9.54 -40.38 -1.53
C PRO A 44 8.39 -41.39 -1.45
N VAL A 45 7.37 -41.05 -0.65
CA VAL A 45 6.05 -41.70 -0.67
C VAL A 45 5.38 -41.28 -1.98
N GLN A 46 5.23 -42.22 -2.91
CA GLN A 46 4.49 -42.01 -4.15
C GLN A 46 2.99 -42.08 -3.85
N VAL A 47 2.29 -40.96 -4.01
CA VAL A 47 0.84 -40.94 -4.14
C VAL A 47 0.52 -41.13 -5.62
N GLU A 48 0.15 -42.34 -6.01
CA GLU A 48 -0.38 -42.64 -7.35
C GLU A 48 -1.73 -41.94 -7.53
N SER A 49 -1.74 -40.78 -8.20
CA SER A 49 -2.95 -40.26 -8.82
C SER A 49 -3.09 -40.87 -10.22
N LYS A 50 -3.91 -41.93 -10.33
CA LYS A 50 -4.33 -42.48 -11.62
C LYS A 50 -5.15 -41.44 -12.39
N ILE A 51 -4.48 -40.67 -13.25
CA ILE A 51 -5.15 -39.87 -14.28
C ILE A 51 -5.50 -40.82 -15.43
N ARG A 52 -6.78 -41.21 -15.49
CA ARG A 52 -7.33 -42.01 -16.59
C ARG A 52 -7.64 -41.07 -17.76
N ILE A 53 -6.79 -41.07 -18.78
CA ILE A 53 -7.05 -40.39 -20.05
C ILE A 53 -8.00 -41.29 -20.85
N VAL A 54 -9.22 -40.82 -21.10
CA VAL A 54 -10.19 -41.48 -21.99
C VAL A 54 -10.18 -40.71 -23.32
N PRO A 55 -10.10 -41.39 -24.48
CA PRO A 55 -10.08 -40.72 -25.78
C PRO A 55 -11.48 -40.21 -26.14
N LEU A 56 -11.56 -38.98 -26.63
CA LEU A 56 -12.79 -38.33 -27.05
C LEU A 56 -12.99 -38.54 -28.56
N VAL A 57 -13.87 -39.47 -28.94
CA VAL A 57 -14.41 -39.55 -30.31
C VAL A 57 -15.91 -39.82 -30.21
N GLY A 58 -16.69 -38.91 -30.81
CA GLY A 58 -17.92 -39.27 -31.50
C GLY A 58 -19.24 -39.01 -30.78
N THR A 59 -19.96 -38.04 -31.35
CA THR A 59 -21.42 -37.94 -31.51
C THR A 59 -22.17 -36.98 -30.58
N SER A 60 -22.72 -35.98 -31.26
CA SER A 60 -23.69 -35.01 -30.81
C SER A 60 -24.97 -35.72 -30.35
N ASP A 61 -25.27 -35.67 -29.07
CA ASP A 61 -26.64 -35.48 -28.59
C ASP A 61 -26.65 -35.29 -27.07
N LYS A 62 -27.43 -34.29 -26.65
CA LYS A 62 -27.82 -33.93 -25.27
C LYS A 62 -26.74 -33.25 -24.42
N LEU A 63 -26.85 -31.92 -24.38
CA LEU A 63 -26.28 -31.07 -23.33
C LEU A 63 -26.84 -31.53 -21.97
N ASN A 64 -26.06 -32.35 -21.28
CA ASN A 64 -26.29 -32.63 -19.87
C ASN A 64 -26.05 -31.35 -19.07
N ILE A 65 -27.09 -31.00 -18.32
CA ILE A 65 -27.10 -29.98 -17.29
C ILE A 65 -25.84 -30.18 -16.44
N ILE A 66 -24.99 -29.17 -16.45
CA ILE A 66 -23.77 -29.12 -15.65
C ILE A 66 -24.26 -29.10 -14.20
N ASP A 67 -24.10 -30.23 -13.49
CA ASP A 67 -24.35 -30.27 -12.04
C ASP A 67 -23.57 -29.12 -11.41
N SER A 68 -24.31 -28.17 -10.86
CA SER A 68 -23.74 -26.99 -10.21
C SER A 68 -22.77 -27.47 -9.14
N ILE A 69 -21.49 -27.15 -9.30
CA ILE A 69 -20.46 -27.42 -8.30
C ILE A 69 -20.94 -26.79 -6.99
N LYS A 70 -21.31 -27.63 -6.03
CA LYS A 70 -21.72 -27.20 -4.69
C LYS A 70 -20.49 -26.57 -4.03
N VAL A 71 -20.43 -25.24 -4.03
CA VAL A 71 -19.43 -24.50 -3.27
C VAL A 71 -19.63 -24.87 -1.79
N PRO A 72 -18.59 -25.33 -1.07
CA PRO A 72 -18.71 -25.64 0.35
C PRO A 72 -19.22 -24.42 1.10
N ALA A 73 -20.23 -24.60 1.96
CA ALA A 73 -20.69 -23.53 2.84
C ALA A 73 -19.50 -23.04 3.68
N GLY A 74 -19.32 -21.73 3.76
CA GLY A 74 -18.28 -21.15 4.59
C GLY A 74 -18.43 -21.61 6.04
N THR A 75 -17.31 -21.86 6.73
CA THR A 75 -17.30 -22.25 8.15
C THR A 75 -17.69 -21.12 9.10
N HIS A 76 -17.97 -19.92 8.57
CA HIS A 76 -18.24 -18.71 9.33
C HIS A 76 -19.44 -17.98 8.70
N GLU A 77 -20.28 -17.37 9.55
CA GLU A 77 -21.33 -16.45 9.14
C GLU A 77 -21.10 -15.06 9.77
N GLN A 78 -21.51 -14.01 9.07
CA GLN A 78 -21.45 -12.65 9.59
C GLN A 78 -22.67 -12.42 10.49
N ILE A 79 -22.45 -12.23 11.79
CA ILE A 79 -23.53 -12.03 12.77
C ILE A 79 -23.80 -10.56 13.10
N ALA A 80 -22.83 -9.67 12.89
CA ALA A 80 -22.93 -8.25 13.24
C ALA A 80 -21.97 -7.37 12.40
N VAL A 81 -22.20 -6.06 12.44
CA VAL A 81 -21.29 -5.03 11.89
C VAL A 81 -20.97 -4.03 13.00
N ILE A 82 -19.69 -3.84 13.29
CA ILE A 82 -19.22 -2.81 14.22
C ILE A 82 -18.76 -1.61 13.42
N GLU A 83 -19.49 -0.50 13.53
CA GLU A 83 -19.17 0.76 12.85
C GLU A 83 -18.17 1.56 13.70
N VAL A 84 -16.99 1.84 13.16
CA VAL A 84 -15.89 2.49 13.91
C VAL A 84 -15.46 3.84 13.30
N GLY A 85 -15.55 3.98 11.97
CA GLY A 85 -14.89 5.06 11.23
C GLY A 85 -15.83 6.14 10.67
N SER A 86 -15.61 6.47 9.40
CA SER A 86 -16.13 7.67 8.73
C SER A 86 -17.65 7.86 8.75
N LYS A 87 -18.43 6.80 8.91
CA LYS A 87 -19.89 6.90 9.06
C LYS A 87 -20.31 7.58 10.36
N LEU A 88 -19.55 7.38 11.43
CA LEU A 88 -19.80 8.01 12.73
C LEU A 88 -19.15 9.39 12.81
N ILE A 89 -17.93 9.52 12.28
CA ILE A 89 -17.14 10.75 12.38
C ILE A 89 -16.55 11.06 10.99
N PRO A 90 -17.04 12.10 10.30
CA PRO A 90 -16.55 12.48 8.98
C PRO A 90 -15.03 12.65 8.96
N GLY A 91 -14.35 12.00 8.01
CA GLY A 91 -12.89 12.06 7.87
C GLY A 91 -12.12 11.10 8.78
N MET A 92 -12.78 10.39 9.71
CA MET A 92 -12.11 9.38 10.51
C MET A 92 -11.81 8.12 9.70
N ARG A 93 -10.53 7.75 9.68
CA ARG A 93 -10.04 6.54 9.03
C ARG A 93 -9.59 5.55 10.08
N ILE A 94 -10.01 4.30 9.93
CA ILE A 94 -9.45 3.16 10.65
C ILE A 94 -8.14 2.78 9.96
N ASN A 95 -7.05 2.75 10.70
CA ASN A 95 -5.74 2.35 10.16
C ASN A 95 -5.50 0.86 10.41
N THR A 96 -5.81 0.40 11.62
CA THR A 96 -5.57 -0.97 12.07
C THR A 96 -6.44 -1.28 13.29
N PHE A 97 -6.53 -2.55 13.66
CA PHE A 97 -7.24 -2.99 14.84
C PHE A 97 -6.64 -4.28 15.41
N CYS A 98 -6.91 -4.55 16.69
CA CYS A 98 -6.62 -5.83 17.34
C CYS A 98 -7.69 -6.11 18.41
N LEU A 99 -7.62 -7.30 19.02
CA LEU A 99 -8.42 -7.64 20.19
C LEU A 99 -7.57 -7.57 21.45
N ASP A 100 -8.19 -7.16 22.57
CA ASP A 100 -7.61 -7.36 23.89
C ASP A 100 -7.94 -8.75 24.46
N LYS A 101 -7.50 -9.00 25.70
CA LYS A 101 -7.74 -10.26 26.42
C LYS A 101 -9.22 -10.53 26.74
N ALA A 102 -10.03 -9.49 26.87
CA ALA A 102 -11.46 -9.60 27.13
C ALA A 102 -12.28 -9.77 25.84
N GLY A 103 -11.61 -9.75 24.68
CA GLY A 103 -12.25 -9.80 23.38
C GLY A 103 -12.80 -8.45 22.90
N ASN A 104 -12.44 -7.34 23.57
CA ASN A 104 -12.79 -6.02 23.08
C ASN A 104 -11.95 -5.67 21.84
N LEU A 105 -12.57 -4.99 20.89
CA LEU A 105 -11.94 -4.47 19.69
C LEU A 105 -11.27 -3.13 19.99
N LEU A 106 -9.96 -3.06 19.78
CA LEU A 106 -9.18 -1.83 19.83
C LEU A 106 -8.90 -1.37 18.41
N ALA A 107 -9.56 -0.30 17.99
CA ALA A 107 -9.40 0.25 16.65
C ALA A 107 -8.57 1.53 16.68
N ALA A 108 -7.40 1.50 16.04
CA ALA A 108 -6.52 2.65 15.95
C ALA A 108 -6.86 3.50 14.72
N CYS A 109 -7.16 4.77 14.95
CA CYS A 109 -7.79 5.67 13.99
C CYS A 109 -7.05 7.00 13.84
N GLY A 110 -7.21 7.63 12.68
CA GLY A 110 -6.80 9.01 12.41
C GLY A 110 -5.44 9.16 11.70
N SER A 111 -5.18 10.37 11.18
CA SER A 111 -3.95 10.69 10.44
C SER A 111 -2.88 11.41 11.28
N GLY A 112 -3.04 11.45 12.60
CA GLY A 112 -2.09 12.02 13.56
C GLY A 112 -2.35 13.49 13.92
N PRO A 113 -2.40 13.84 15.23
CA PRO A 113 -2.61 12.95 16.37
C PRO A 113 -3.83 12.05 16.16
N GLY A 114 -3.79 10.83 16.68
CA GLY A 114 -4.81 9.81 16.46
C GLY A 114 -5.52 9.41 17.74
N GLU A 115 -6.37 8.40 17.63
CA GLU A 115 -7.07 7.83 18.78
C GLU A 115 -7.18 6.31 18.66
N ILE A 116 -7.33 5.65 19.81
CA ILE A 116 -7.69 4.24 19.92
C ILE A 116 -9.09 4.19 20.48
N ARG A 117 -10.00 3.54 19.78
CA ARG A 117 -11.40 3.37 20.18
C ARG A 117 -11.61 1.93 20.61
N VAL A 118 -12.15 1.74 21.81
CA VAL A 118 -12.37 0.42 22.41
C VAL A 118 -13.84 0.06 22.32
N PHE A 119 -14.16 -1.07 21.70
CA PHE A 119 -15.54 -1.56 21.59
C PHE A 119 -15.66 -2.93 22.21
N ASN A 120 -16.78 -3.21 22.88
CA ASN A 120 -17.08 -4.57 23.32
C ASN A 120 -17.42 -5.50 22.12
N PRO A 121 -17.55 -6.82 22.33
CA PRO A 121 -17.93 -7.76 21.27
C PRO A 121 -19.26 -7.46 20.58
N ASP A 122 -20.18 -6.74 21.25
CA ASP A 122 -21.47 -6.31 20.67
C ASP A 122 -21.36 -5.04 19.82
N GLY A 123 -20.17 -4.43 19.73
CA GLY A 123 -19.93 -3.19 18.99
C GLY A 123 -20.27 -1.90 19.73
N LYS A 124 -20.50 -1.96 21.05
CA LYS A 124 -20.69 -0.77 21.89
C LYS A 124 -19.34 -0.13 22.21
N LEU A 125 -19.20 1.16 21.91
CA LEU A 125 -18.03 1.95 22.31
C LEU A 125 -17.95 2.04 23.83
N LEU A 126 -16.82 1.61 24.39
CA LEU A 126 -16.50 1.67 25.80
C LEU A 126 -15.66 2.92 26.11
N GLU A 127 -14.57 3.10 25.37
CA GLU A 127 -13.58 4.15 25.64
C GLU A 127 -12.94 4.70 24.35
N THR A 128 -12.38 5.90 24.46
CA THR A 128 -11.55 6.52 23.41
C THR A 128 -10.28 7.09 24.05
N TRP A 129 -9.12 6.67 23.56
CA TRP A 129 -7.81 7.08 24.06
C TRP A 129 -7.08 7.91 23.01
N ASN A 130 -6.71 9.15 23.35
CA ASN A 130 -5.93 10.00 22.46
C ASN A 130 -4.45 9.56 22.44
N VAL A 131 -3.85 9.46 21.27
CA VAL A 131 -2.43 9.15 21.09
C VAL A 131 -1.71 10.27 20.32
N PRO A 132 -0.48 10.66 20.72
CA PRO A 132 0.22 11.80 20.13
C PRO A 132 0.88 11.50 18.77
N ILE A 133 0.48 10.42 18.10
CA ILE A 133 1.02 9.94 16.82
C ILE A 133 -0.12 9.56 15.88
N ALA A 134 0.14 9.47 14.58
CA ALA A 134 -0.74 8.71 13.68
C ALA A 134 -0.50 7.22 13.92
N PRO A 135 -1.46 6.45 14.46
CA PRO A 135 -1.23 5.04 14.74
C PRO A 135 -1.31 4.23 13.44
N ASP A 136 -0.19 3.66 13.01
CA ASP A 136 -0.11 2.82 11.81
C ASP A 136 -0.31 1.33 12.17
N ALA A 137 0.16 0.90 13.35
CA ALA A 137 0.07 -0.48 13.85
C ALA A 137 -0.27 -0.52 15.34
N ILE A 138 -1.01 -1.56 15.78
CA ILE A 138 -1.39 -1.80 17.18
C ILE A 138 -1.34 -3.30 17.48
N ASN A 139 -0.94 -3.68 18.68
CA ASN A 139 -0.99 -5.05 19.17
C ASN A 139 -1.17 -5.08 20.69
N VAL A 140 -1.92 -6.06 21.20
CA VAL A 140 -2.03 -6.35 22.64
C VAL A 140 -1.21 -7.61 22.92
N ASP A 141 -0.36 -7.54 23.93
CA ASP A 141 0.45 -8.67 24.35
C ASP A 141 -0.28 -9.57 25.37
N GLN A 142 0.29 -10.74 25.63
CA GLN A 142 -0.26 -11.73 26.56
C GLN A 142 -0.33 -11.24 28.02
N ASP A 143 0.35 -10.16 28.40
CA ASP A 143 0.25 -9.52 29.71
C ASP A 143 -0.85 -8.45 29.75
N GLY A 144 -1.39 -8.02 28.60
CA GLY A 144 -2.39 -6.98 28.46
C GLY A 144 -1.79 -5.62 28.11
N THR A 145 -0.45 -5.52 28.06
CA THR A 145 0.24 -4.33 27.58
C THR A 145 -0.10 -4.08 26.12
N ILE A 146 -0.37 -2.82 25.79
CA ILE A 146 -0.74 -2.40 24.45
C ILE A 146 0.45 -1.68 23.81
N TYR A 147 0.81 -2.11 22.61
CA TYR A 147 1.90 -1.53 21.83
C TYR A 147 1.33 -0.85 20.59
N VAL A 148 1.70 0.41 20.38
CA VAL A 148 1.23 1.22 19.25
C VAL A 148 2.44 1.76 18.52
N ALA A 149 2.44 1.70 17.20
CA ALA A 149 3.50 2.23 16.39
C ALA A 149 2.97 3.12 15.28
N GLY A 150 3.72 4.16 14.95
CA GLY A 150 3.43 4.99 13.79
C GLY A 150 4.17 6.31 13.81
N SER A 151 4.26 6.95 12.65
CA SER A 151 5.01 8.20 12.47
C SER A 151 6.46 8.12 13.00
N GLY A 152 7.11 6.95 12.87
CA GLY A 152 8.47 6.72 13.36
C GLY A 152 8.62 6.65 14.89
N LYS A 153 7.52 6.45 15.64
CA LYS A 153 7.53 6.31 17.11
C LYS A 153 6.85 5.02 17.55
N LEU A 154 7.21 4.58 18.75
CA LEU A 154 6.66 3.42 19.45
C LEU A 154 6.11 3.88 20.81
N LEU A 155 4.88 3.48 21.12
CA LEU A 155 4.22 3.74 22.39
C LEU A 155 3.94 2.42 23.09
N LYS A 156 4.14 2.41 24.41
CA LYS A 156 3.71 1.35 25.32
C LYS A 156 2.62 1.92 26.21
N LEU A 157 1.44 1.31 26.21
CA LEU A 157 0.28 1.70 26.97
C LEU A 157 -0.10 0.57 27.94
N ASP A 158 -0.70 0.91 29.08
CA ASP A 158 -1.40 -0.07 29.91
C ASP A 158 -2.77 -0.44 29.32
N ASP A 159 -3.47 -1.33 29.99
CA ASP A 159 -4.81 -1.83 29.61
C ASP A 159 -5.91 -0.77 29.69
N ALA A 160 -5.66 0.34 30.39
CA ALA A 160 -6.52 1.52 30.47
C ALA A 160 -6.14 2.61 29.43
N GLY A 161 -5.20 2.31 28.52
CA GLY A 161 -4.80 3.23 27.47
C GLY A 161 -3.86 4.36 27.90
N LYS A 162 -3.33 4.33 29.13
CA LYS A 162 -2.36 5.32 29.59
C LYS A 162 -0.99 5.01 29.00
N ILE A 163 -0.37 6.03 28.40
CA ILE A 163 0.98 5.92 27.83
C ILE A 163 2.01 5.79 28.96
N LEU A 164 2.65 4.64 29.04
CA LEU A 164 3.74 4.33 29.96
C LEU A 164 5.11 4.73 29.40
N MET A 165 5.28 4.62 28.08
CA MET A 165 6.56 4.90 27.41
C MET A 165 6.35 5.38 25.97
N THR A 166 7.25 6.25 25.52
CA THR A 166 7.39 6.65 24.12
C THR A 166 8.85 6.57 23.72
N LYS A 167 9.15 5.88 22.61
CA LYS A 167 10.49 5.82 22.02
C LYS A 167 10.44 6.06 20.52
N GLU A 168 11.58 6.42 19.95
CA GLU A 168 11.76 6.46 18.50
C GLU A 168 11.85 5.04 17.95
N ALA A 169 11.18 4.77 16.83
CA ALA A 169 11.24 3.47 16.18
C ALA A 169 12.64 3.24 15.59
N PRO A 170 13.17 2.01 15.61
CA PRO A 170 14.57 1.77 15.27
C PRO A 170 14.92 2.11 13.82
N HIS A 171 13.97 1.94 12.89
CA HIS A 171 14.14 2.34 11.49
C HIS A 171 14.10 3.85 11.28
N ALA A 172 13.52 4.64 12.21
CA ALA A 172 13.36 6.09 12.04
C ALA A 172 14.71 6.82 11.99
N LYS A 173 15.67 6.41 12.82
CA LYS A 173 17.05 6.92 12.76
C LYS A 173 17.67 6.67 11.38
N ALA A 174 17.54 5.45 10.87
CA ALA A 174 18.09 5.08 9.57
C ALA A 174 17.42 5.81 8.40
N VAL A 175 16.11 6.08 8.50
CA VAL A 175 15.39 6.91 7.51
C VAL A 175 15.95 8.33 7.50
N LYS A 176 16.12 8.97 8.67
CA LYS A 176 16.69 10.32 8.79
C LYS A 176 18.10 10.41 8.19
N GLU A 177 18.95 9.44 8.50
CA GLU A 177 20.32 9.36 7.96
C GLU A 177 20.34 9.14 6.44
N SER A 178 19.28 8.57 5.87
CA SER A 178 19.14 8.34 4.43
C SER A 178 18.57 9.52 3.63
N ASN A 179 18.23 10.66 4.27
CA ASN A 179 17.57 11.79 3.61
C ASN A 179 18.30 12.29 2.36
N ALA A 180 19.63 12.35 2.34
CA ALA A 180 20.40 12.75 1.16
C ALA A 180 20.17 11.78 -0.02
N LYS A 181 20.18 10.47 0.26
CA LYS A 181 19.88 9.43 -0.76
C LYS A 181 18.42 9.48 -1.20
N LEU A 182 17.49 9.78 -0.29
CA LEU A 182 16.09 9.99 -0.64
C LEU A 182 15.94 11.19 -1.59
N ARG A 183 16.66 12.29 -1.34
CA ARG A 183 16.68 13.45 -2.23
C ARG A 183 17.17 13.08 -3.63
N GLU A 184 18.29 12.36 -3.73
CA GLU A 184 18.81 11.87 -5.01
C GLU A 184 17.78 11.00 -5.75
N GLN A 185 17.11 10.09 -5.04
CA GLN A 185 16.05 9.25 -5.60
C GLN A 185 14.85 10.06 -6.08
N VAL A 186 14.41 11.09 -5.34
CA VAL A 186 13.34 12.02 -5.78
C VAL A 186 13.74 12.68 -7.09
N VAL A 187 14.94 13.26 -7.15
CA VAL A 187 15.42 13.97 -8.34
C VAL A 187 15.45 13.04 -9.54
N GLN A 188 15.99 11.82 -9.36
CA GLN A 188 16.00 10.81 -10.42
C GLN A 188 14.58 10.40 -10.85
N GLN A 189 13.66 10.19 -9.91
CA GLN A 189 12.28 9.82 -10.19
C GLN A 189 11.55 10.94 -10.95
N MET A 190 11.73 12.20 -10.57
CA MET A 190 11.13 13.34 -11.26
C MET A 190 11.68 13.51 -12.67
N LYS A 191 13.00 13.36 -12.86
CA LYS A 191 13.64 13.37 -14.19
C LYS A 191 13.13 12.23 -15.08
N ALA A 192 13.04 11.01 -14.54
CA ALA A 192 12.52 9.84 -15.26
C ALA A 192 11.03 9.99 -15.63
N ARG A 193 10.23 10.61 -14.76
CA ARG A 193 8.82 10.91 -15.06
C ARG A 193 8.70 11.90 -16.22
N SER A 194 9.51 12.95 -16.23
CA SER A 194 9.54 13.94 -17.32
C SER A 194 9.94 13.29 -18.66
N SER A 195 11.02 12.51 -18.67
CA SER A 195 11.47 11.84 -19.90
C SER A 195 10.46 10.80 -20.41
N THR A 196 9.76 10.11 -19.52
CA THR A 196 8.69 9.16 -19.89
C THR A 196 7.56 9.88 -20.62
N VAL A 197 7.13 11.05 -20.14
CA VAL A 197 6.06 11.83 -20.79
C VAL A 197 6.49 12.25 -22.20
N VAL A 198 7.70 12.79 -22.34
CA VAL A 198 8.25 13.23 -23.64
C VAL A 198 8.36 12.07 -24.62
N ASN A 199 8.78 10.88 -24.17
CA ASN A 199 8.98 9.72 -25.05
C ASN A 199 7.68 8.98 -25.40
N MET A 200 6.60 9.14 -24.61
CA MET A 200 5.34 8.44 -24.85
C MET A 200 4.50 9.06 -25.97
N VAL A 201 4.53 10.39 -26.13
CA VAL A 201 3.81 11.10 -27.20
C VAL A 201 4.17 10.56 -28.60
N PRO A 202 5.44 10.54 -29.04
CA PRO A 202 5.78 10.03 -30.37
C PRO A 202 5.50 8.53 -30.53
N ARG A 203 5.58 7.75 -29.43
CA ARG A 203 5.24 6.32 -29.46
C ARG A 203 3.76 6.10 -29.76
N LEU A 204 2.87 6.86 -29.11
CA LEU A 204 1.43 6.80 -29.34
C LEU A 204 1.05 7.28 -30.74
N GLU A 205 1.66 8.37 -31.23
CA GLU A 205 1.46 8.85 -32.59
C GLU A 205 1.85 7.78 -33.63
N LYS A 206 3.00 7.11 -33.43
CA LYS A 206 3.44 6.02 -34.29
C LYS A 206 2.47 4.83 -34.27
N MET A 207 1.93 4.45 -33.11
CA MET A 207 0.93 3.37 -33.01
C MET A 207 -0.37 3.71 -33.74
N ILE A 208 -0.86 4.95 -33.59
CA ILE A 208 -2.05 5.42 -34.31
C ILE A 208 -1.80 5.37 -35.83
N GLN A 209 -0.63 5.84 -36.28
CA GLN A 209 -0.29 5.84 -37.70
C GLN A 209 -0.18 4.43 -38.27
N GLN A 210 0.45 3.50 -37.54
CA GLN A 210 0.55 2.10 -37.96
C GLN A 210 -0.81 1.42 -38.15
N ILE A 211 -1.79 1.72 -37.31
CA ILE A 211 -3.15 1.18 -37.47
C ILE A 211 -3.83 1.81 -38.70
N LYS A 212 -3.66 3.12 -38.90
CA LYS A 212 -4.20 3.84 -40.07
C LYS A 212 -3.59 3.34 -41.38
N ASP A 213 -2.29 3.05 -41.42
CA ASP A 213 -1.58 2.58 -42.62
C ASP A 213 -1.88 1.11 -42.95
N LYS A 214 -2.06 0.27 -41.93
CA LYS A 214 -2.30 -1.18 -42.11
C LYS A 214 -3.66 -1.48 -42.74
N SER A 215 -4.65 -0.59 -42.60
CA SER A 215 -5.99 -0.82 -43.15
C SER A 215 -6.52 0.39 -43.91
N LYS A 216 -6.61 0.25 -45.24
CA LYS A 216 -7.33 1.21 -46.10
C LYS A 216 -8.81 1.35 -45.72
N MET A 217 -9.42 0.33 -45.11
CA MET A 217 -10.75 0.38 -44.50
C MET A 217 -10.69 -0.15 -43.06
N PRO A 218 -10.45 0.73 -42.07
CA PRO A 218 -10.31 0.32 -40.67
C PRO A 218 -11.53 -0.47 -40.20
N THR A 219 -11.30 -1.64 -39.58
CA THR A 219 -12.38 -2.39 -38.94
C THR A 219 -12.98 -1.59 -37.78
N GLU A 220 -14.18 -1.90 -37.33
CA GLU A 220 -14.77 -1.26 -36.15
C GLU A 220 -13.89 -1.42 -34.89
N GLN A 221 -13.12 -2.50 -34.81
CA GLN A 221 -12.16 -2.71 -33.73
C GLN A 221 -10.96 -1.77 -33.86
N ASP A 222 -10.47 -1.50 -35.08
CA ASP A 222 -9.37 -0.56 -35.32
C ASP A 222 -9.78 0.87 -34.99
N LYS A 223 -11.00 1.28 -35.38
CA LYS A 223 -11.55 2.59 -35.03
C LYS A 223 -11.63 2.79 -33.51
N LYS A 224 -12.11 1.78 -32.77
CA LYS A 224 -12.15 1.81 -31.30
C LYS A 224 -10.76 1.91 -30.68
N ARG A 225 -9.77 1.20 -31.22
CA ARG A 225 -8.36 1.28 -30.77
C ARG A 225 -7.75 2.66 -31.04
N ILE A 226 -7.94 3.20 -32.24
CA ILE A 226 -7.47 4.55 -32.61
C ILE A 226 -8.06 5.58 -31.64
N LEU A 227 -9.39 5.55 -31.43
CA LEU A 227 -10.06 6.49 -30.52
C LEU A 227 -9.52 6.38 -29.08
N SER A 228 -9.26 5.15 -28.61
CA SER A 228 -8.64 4.94 -27.30
C SER A 228 -7.23 5.55 -27.22
N TYR A 229 -6.40 5.36 -28.25
CA TYR A 229 -5.06 5.94 -28.27
C TYR A 229 -5.06 7.45 -28.44
N GLU A 230 -5.98 8.02 -29.22
CA GLU A 230 -6.13 9.47 -29.37
C GLU A 230 -6.50 10.13 -28.04
N ARG A 231 -7.38 9.52 -27.24
CA ARG A 231 -7.69 9.99 -25.88
C ARG A 231 -6.47 9.96 -24.96
N ILE A 232 -5.70 8.88 -24.99
CA ILE A 232 -4.46 8.76 -24.19
C ILE A 232 -3.43 9.78 -24.68
N LEU A 233 -3.26 9.93 -25.99
CA LEU A 233 -2.33 10.88 -26.60
C LEU A 233 -2.65 12.31 -26.19
N GLU A 234 -3.93 12.71 -26.21
CA GLU A 234 -4.37 14.03 -25.77
C GLU A 234 -3.97 14.29 -24.31
N GLN A 235 -4.19 13.32 -23.43
CA GLN A 235 -3.75 13.41 -22.03
C GLN A 235 -2.22 13.56 -21.92
N TYR A 236 -1.44 12.77 -22.68
CA TYR A 236 0.03 12.87 -22.66
C TYR A 236 0.54 14.19 -23.27
N LYS A 237 -0.11 14.74 -24.30
CA LYS A 237 0.23 16.06 -24.86
C LYS A 237 0.00 17.18 -23.85
N GLN A 238 -1.10 17.12 -23.10
CA GLN A 238 -1.35 18.06 -22.01
C GLN A 238 -0.27 17.96 -20.91
N MET A 239 0.11 16.73 -20.53
CA MET A 239 1.20 16.50 -19.59
C MET A 239 2.56 16.98 -20.12
N GLU A 240 2.84 16.77 -21.40
CA GLU A 240 4.09 17.22 -22.04
C GLU A 240 4.16 18.75 -22.09
N GLN A 241 3.06 19.43 -22.42
CA GLN A 241 2.99 20.89 -22.37
C GLN A 241 3.19 21.42 -20.95
N ALA A 242 2.63 20.75 -19.94
CA ALA A 242 2.89 21.09 -18.54
C ALA A 242 4.38 20.88 -18.20
N ALA A 243 4.97 19.74 -18.57
CA ALA A 243 6.37 19.43 -18.33
C ALA A 243 7.34 20.38 -19.05
N LYS A 244 7.00 20.88 -20.24
CA LYS A 244 7.77 21.90 -20.97
C LYS A 244 7.68 23.29 -20.34
N LYS A 245 6.56 23.60 -19.68
CA LYS A 245 6.36 24.88 -18.97
C LYS A 245 7.03 24.90 -17.59
N THR A 246 7.11 23.74 -16.93
CA THR A 246 7.79 23.61 -15.65
C THR A 246 9.30 23.48 -15.87
N LYS A 247 10.10 24.36 -15.25
CA LYS A 247 11.57 24.22 -15.19
C LYS A 247 11.93 22.98 -14.36
N GLU A 248 13.22 22.65 -14.27
CA GLU A 248 13.67 21.61 -13.34
C GLU A 248 13.02 21.76 -11.96
N PRO A 249 12.70 20.65 -11.26
CA PRO A 249 12.03 20.70 -9.97
C PRO A 249 12.72 21.67 -9.03
N THR A 250 11.95 22.56 -8.41
CA THR A 250 12.49 23.48 -7.41
C THR A 250 12.94 22.71 -6.17
N ASP A 251 13.90 23.27 -5.42
CA ASP A 251 14.34 22.64 -4.16
C ASP A 251 13.18 22.43 -3.19
N GLN A 252 12.19 23.33 -3.17
CA GLN A 252 10.98 23.20 -2.34
C GLN A 252 10.10 22.02 -2.74
N GLU A 253 9.91 21.78 -4.05
CA GLU A 253 9.16 20.62 -4.54
C GLU A 253 9.90 19.31 -4.23
N ILE A 254 11.22 19.31 -4.37
CA ILE A 254 12.07 18.18 -4.00
C ILE A 254 11.95 17.91 -2.50
N ASP A 255 12.06 18.94 -1.66
CA ASP A 255 11.95 18.82 -0.21
C ASP A 255 10.58 18.29 0.22
N ALA A 256 9.49 18.81 -0.33
CA ALA A 256 8.14 18.33 -0.05
C ALA A 256 7.96 16.85 -0.45
N GLN A 257 8.55 16.44 -1.58
CA GLN A 257 8.50 15.04 -2.02
C GLN A 257 9.39 14.15 -1.14
N VAL A 258 10.57 14.63 -0.71
CA VAL A 258 11.45 13.92 0.24
C VAL A 258 10.74 13.74 1.59
N GLU A 259 10.08 14.78 2.10
CA GLU A 259 9.30 14.71 3.33
C GLU A 259 8.18 13.68 3.21
N SER A 260 7.44 13.68 2.09
CA SER A 260 6.39 12.70 1.82
C SER A 260 6.93 11.26 1.77
N MET A 261 8.06 11.04 1.09
CA MET A 261 8.71 9.73 1.06
C MET A 261 9.27 9.32 2.43
N SER A 262 9.85 10.26 3.18
CA SER A 262 10.35 10.04 4.53
C SER A 262 9.20 9.65 5.47
N LYS A 263 8.09 10.40 5.46
CA LYS A 263 6.88 10.09 6.20
C LYS A 263 6.37 8.68 5.89
N ARG A 264 6.34 8.29 4.60
CA ARG A 264 5.97 6.92 4.19
C ARG A 264 6.95 5.87 4.72
N LYS A 265 8.26 6.12 4.65
CA LYS A 265 9.29 5.21 5.18
C LYS A 265 9.24 5.08 6.71
N LEU A 266 8.74 6.10 7.41
CA LEU A 266 8.53 6.07 8.86
C LEU A 266 7.30 5.26 9.29
N GLN A 267 6.39 4.91 8.37
CA GLN A 267 5.22 4.10 8.69
C GLN A 267 5.62 2.69 9.13
N VAL A 268 4.89 2.18 10.11
CA VAL A 268 5.00 0.80 10.59
C VAL A 268 3.80 0.02 10.07
N SER A 269 4.06 -1.03 9.30
CA SER A 269 3.00 -1.80 8.63
C SER A 269 2.33 -2.79 9.58
N SER A 270 3.09 -3.38 10.50
CA SER A 270 2.54 -4.25 11.53
C SER A 270 3.45 -4.30 12.75
N LEU A 271 2.86 -4.63 13.89
CA LEU A 271 3.54 -4.85 15.15
C LEU A 271 3.00 -6.13 15.77
N SER A 272 3.89 -6.95 16.33
CA SER A 272 3.53 -8.15 17.09
C SER A 272 4.41 -8.25 18.32
N ALA A 273 3.84 -8.69 19.43
CA ALA A 273 4.56 -8.95 20.67
C ALA A 273 4.40 -10.41 21.10
N ASN A 274 5.41 -10.95 21.78
CA ASN A 274 5.33 -12.21 22.53
C ASN A 274 5.86 -11.97 23.95
N GLU A 275 5.97 -12.97 24.82
CA GLU A 275 6.41 -12.78 26.22
C GLU A 275 7.72 -11.99 26.42
N LYS A 276 8.64 -11.98 25.44
CA LYS A 276 10.00 -11.44 25.60
C LYS A 276 10.33 -10.28 24.68
N GLU A 277 9.76 -10.27 23.48
CA GLU A 277 10.24 -9.47 22.36
C GLU A 277 9.07 -8.81 21.62
N ILE A 278 9.41 -7.78 20.84
CA ILE A 278 8.51 -7.07 19.94
C ILE A 278 9.11 -7.13 18.54
N PHE A 279 8.25 -7.44 17.58
CA PHE A 279 8.58 -7.50 16.16
C PHE A 279 7.86 -6.37 15.43
N ILE A 280 8.61 -5.59 14.67
CA ILE A 280 8.15 -4.38 13.99
C ILE A 280 8.43 -4.55 12.50
N ALA A 281 7.38 -4.67 11.69
CA ALA A 281 7.51 -4.68 10.23
C ALA A 281 7.35 -3.26 9.70
N CYS A 282 8.36 -2.77 9.00
CA CYS A 282 8.37 -1.42 8.43
C CYS A 282 8.96 -1.42 7.01
N SER A 283 8.80 -0.30 6.31
CA SER A 283 9.35 -0.16 4.97
C SER A 283 10.88 -0.27 5.01
N ALA A 284 11.45 -1.09 4.13
CA ALA A 284 12.90 -1.18 4.00
C ALA A 284 13.50 0.20 3.68
N ILE A 285 14.61 0.55 4.33
CA ILE A 285 15.28 1.84 4.11
C ILE A 285 15.69 2.00 2.63
N GLN A 286 16.16 0.91 2.01
CA GLN A 286 16.60 0.88 0.63
C GLN A 286 15.65 0.05 -0.24
N GLY A 287 15.35 0.57 -1.43
CA GLY A 287 14.53 -0.12 -2.42
C GLY A 287 13.04 -0.21 -2.05
N TYR A 288 12.40 -1.21 -2.66
CA TYR A 288 11.01 -1.56 -2.45
C TYR A 288 10.93 -2.85 -1.62
N GLY A 289 10.15 -2.82 -0.55
CA GLY A 289 9.97 -3.96 0.32
C GLY A 289 9.89 -3.57 1.79
N TYR A 290 9.98 -4.59 2.63
CA TYR A 290 9.85 -4.50 4.07
C TYR A 290 11.05 -5.15 4.77
N GLU A 291 11.29 -4.70 5.98
CA GLU A 291 12.21 -5.29 6.93
C GLU A 291 11.52 -5.51 8.27
N VAL A 292 11.99 -6.49 9.03
CA VAL A 292 11.46 -6.80 10.35
C VAL A 292 12.55 -6.54 11.37
N TRP A 293 12.25 -5.63 12.29
CA TRP A 293 13.07 -5.33 13.45
C TRP A 293 12.55 -6.10 14.66
N ARG A 294 13.47 -6.52 15.51
CA ARG A 294 13.22 -7.15 16.80
C ARG A 294 13.80 -6.27 17.89
N THR A 295 13.01 -6.01 18.94
CA THR A 295 13.41 -5.26 20.14
C THR A 295 12.95 -6.00 21.38
N ASP A 296 13.43 -5.62 22.56
CA ASP A 296 12.81 -6.03 23.81
C ASP A 296 11.53 -5.24 24.12
N LYS A 297 10.90 -5.55 25.26
CA LYS A 297 9.65 -4.97 25.76
C LYS A 297 9.68 -3.49 26.13
N ASN A 298 10.88 -2.91 26.18
CA ASN A 298 11.09 -1.49 26.40
C ASN A 298 11.56 -0.81 25.12
N PHE A 299 11.48 -1.49 23.97
CA PHE A 299 11.99 -1.05 22.67
C PHE A 299 13.51 -0.81 22.63
N ASP A 300 14.26 -1.44 23.54
CA ASP A 300 15.71 -1.41 23.54
C ASP A 300 16.27 -2.56 22.68
N ASN A 301 17.59 -2.51 22.45
CA ASN A 301 18.34 -3.54 21.72
C ASN A 301 17.80 -3.88 20.31
N PRO A 302 17.54 -2.87 19.46
CA PRO A 302 16.94 -3.13 18.16
C PRO A 302 17.87 -3.87 17.21
N THR A 303 17.37 -4.94 16.60
CA THR A 303 18.10 -5.76 15.63
C THR A 303 17.24 -6.06 14.42
N VAL A 304 17.79 -5.90 13.21
CA VAL A 304 17.09 -6.32 11.98
C VAL A 304 17.23 -7.83 11.84
N ILE A 305 16.10 -8.54 11.82
CA ILE A 305 16.08 -10.00 11.72
C ILE A 305 15.65 -10.51 10.34
N VAL A 306 14.94 -9.69 9.56
CA VAL A 306 14.52 -10.03 8.19
C VAL A 306 14.66 -8.81 7.29
N LYS A 307 15.18 -9.00 6.08
CA LYS A 307 15.31 -7.97 5.03
C LYS A 307 14.77 -8.48 3.70
N GLY A 308 14.40 -7.56 2.82
CA GLY A 308 14.05 -7.88 1.43
C GLY A 308 12.69 -8.55 1.28
N LEU A 309 11.81 -8.42 2.27
CA LEU A 309 10.43 -8.90 2.13
C LEU A 309 9.73 -8.11 1.04
N ARG A 310 8.99 -8.81 0.18
CA ARG A 310 8.17 -8.21 -0.88
C ARG A 310 6.71 -8.54 -0.57
N GLY A 311 5.85 -7.55 -0.73
CA GLY A 311 4.40 -7.69 -0.71
C GLY A 311 3.82 -7.56 -2.11
#